data_AF-A0A0C2H3B1-F1
#
_entry.id   AF-A0A0C2H3B1-F1
#
_cell.length_a   1.000
_cell.length_b   1.000
_cell.length_c   1.000
_cell.angle_alpha   90.00
_cell.angle_beta   90.00
_cell.angle_gamma   90.00
#
_symmetry.space_group_name_H-M   'P 1'
#
loop_
_entity.id
_entity.type
_entity.pdbx_description
1 polymer ?
#
loop_
_entity_poly.entity_id
_entity_poly.type
_entity_poly.pdbx_seq_one_letter_code
_entity_poly.pdbx_strand_id
1 'polypeptide(L)'
;MAVVHKHLDGELWYHGLLPREDIKMMLRSNGDFLVRTIEPVAGKQRALLLSDMVRQEYEDRGIKNFVITVLPTGKVMIEKYAFEFVSAMIEYHLNKKNSPTKAQEVILRNPVTRESWELSHDDVELTKKLGEGAFREVHMGKLKLKSGNKFTVAVKLAKLEILTKEQIKEIMHEARLMRNFDHPNIVKFHGVAAG
;
A
#
# COMPACT_ATOMS: atom_id res chain seq x y z
N MET A 1 8.61 7.39 15.25
CA MET A 1 7.89 6.15 14.84
C MET A 1 6.51 6.44 14.29
N ALA A 2 5.64 7.19 14.97
CA ALA A 2 4.40 7.74 14.36
C ALA A 2 4.67 8.82 13.29
N VAL A 3 5.80 9.54 13.40
CA VAL A 3 6.15 10.69 12.55
C VAL A 3 6.34 10.33 11.07
N VAL A 4 6.82 9.12 10.74
CA VAL A 4 7.10 8.74 9.34
C VAL A 4 5.82 8.46 8.56
N HIS A 5 4.79 7.89 9.22
CA HIS A 5 3.50 7.61 8.60
C HIS A 5 2.55 8.82 8.61
N LYS A 6 2.67 9.72 9.58
CA LYS A 6 1.75 10.87 9.75
C LYS A 6 1.69 11.83 8.56
N HIS A 7 2.64 11.75 7.63
CA HIS A 7 2.68 12.56 6.40
C HIS A 7 2.34 11.77 5.13
N LEU A 8 2.08 10.46 5.23
CA LEU A 8 1.83 9.60 4.07
C LEU A 8 0.35 9.36 3.79
N ASP A 9 -0.53 9.48 4.77
CA ASP A 9 -1.94 9.09 4.64
C ASP A 9 -2.71 9.92 3.58
N GLY A 10 -2.21 11.13 3.26
CA GLY A 10 -2.74 11.98 2.19
C GLY A 10 -2.04 11.81 0.82
N GLU A 11 -0.97 11.04 0.74
CA GLU A 11 -0.18 10.91 -0.48
C GLU A 11 -0.82 9.89 -1.43
N LEU A 12 -1.21 10.35 -2.62
CA LEU A 12 -1.90 9.48 -3.58
C LEU A 12 -1.02 8.34 -4.10
N TRP A 13 0.31 8.45 -4.01
CA TRP A 13 1.28 7.43 -4.40
C TRP A 13 1.68 6.49 -3.26
N TYR A 14 1.10 6.64 -2.07
CA TYR A 14 1.27 5.72 -0.95
C TYR A 14 0.10 4.73 -0.88
N HIS A 15 0.40 3.43 -0.99
CA HIS A 15 -0.60 2.37 -1.10
C HIS A 15 -0.77 1.53 0.17
N GLY A 16 -0.13 1.91 1.29
CA GLY A 16 -0.15 1.09 2.48
C GLY A 16 0.44 -0.30 2.25
N LEU A 17 -0.19 -1.34 2.80
CA LEU A 17 0.17 -2.72 2.53
C LEU A 17 -0.31 -3.15 1.13
N LEU A 18 0.61 -3.08 0.16
CA LEU A 18 0.40 -3.54 -1.22
C LEU A 18 1.33 -4.74 -1.55
N PRO A 19 0.78 -5.95 -1.77
CA PRO A 19 1.53 -7.13 -2.16
C PRO A 19 2.21 -7.00 -3.52
N ARG A 20 3.26 -7.81 -3.75
CA ARG A 20 4.02 -7.80 -5.01
C ARG A 20 3.16 -8.11 -6.23
N GLU A 21 2.17 -8.98 -6.04
CA GLU A 21 1.26 -9.44 -7.08
C GLU A 21 0.31 -8.36 -7.58
N ASP A 22 0.01 -7.34 -6.75
CA ASP A 22 -0.78 -6.18 -7.16
C ASP A 22 0.11 -5.15 -7.88
N ILE A 23 1.32 -4.90 -7.38
CA ILE A 23 2.26 -3.89 -7.94
C ILE A 23 2.55 -4.15 -9.42
N LYS A 24 2.74 -5.42 -9.81
CA LYS A 24 3.02 -5.78 -11.21
C LYS A 24 1.92 -5.39 -12.19
N MET A 25 0.68 -5.26 -11.71
CA MET A 25 -0.45 -4.82 -12.54
C MET A 25 -0.52 -3.29 -12.65
N MET A 26 0.19 -2.58 -11.78
CA MET A 26 0.12 -1.14 -11.57
C MET A 26 1.33 -0.40 -12.19
N LEU A 27 2.55 -0.92 -12.02
CA LEU A 27 3.76 -0.32 -12.60
C LEU A 27 3.98 -0.86 -14.01
N ARG A 28 3.76 -0.04 -15.05
CA ARG A 28 3.75 -0.50 -16.45
C ARG A 28 4.81 0.16 -17.33
N SER A 29 5.14 1.40 -17.03
CA SER A 29 6.03 2.23 -17.84
C SER A 29 7.29 2.59 -17.05
N ASN A 30 8.40 2.82 -17.77
CA ASN A 30 9.65 3.24 -17.13
C ASN A 30 9.47 4.53 -16.29
N GLY A 31 9.86 4.46 -15.03
CA GLY A 31 9.72 5.54 -14.03
C GLY A 31 8.35 5.64 -13.38
N ASP A 32 7.43 4.70 -13.65
CA ASP A 32 6.27 4.48 -12.81
C ASP A 32 6.75 4.04 -11.43
N PHE A 33 6.26 4.70 -10.38
CA PHE A 33 6.65 4.38 -9.02
C PHE A 33 5.50 4.52 -8.03
N LEU A 34 5.64 3.83 -6.91
CA LEU A 34 4.77 3.97 -5.75
C LEU A 34 5.54 3.69 -4.45
N VAL A 35 4.99 4.13 -3.33
CA VAL A 35 5.50 3.79 -1.99
C VAL A 35 4.49 2.89 -1.28
N ARG A 36 5.01 1.89 -0.57
CA ARG A 36 4.19 0.90 0.14
C ARG A 36 4.89 0.43 1.40
N THR A 37 4.12 -0.16 2.29
CA THR A 37 4.61 -0.84 3.49
C THR A 37 4.92 -2.30 3.17
N ILE A 38 6.00 -2.83 3.74
CA ILE A 38 6.30 -4.27 3.66
C ILE A 38 5.26 -5.09 4.40
N GLU A 39 5.09 -6.35 3.99
CA GLU A 39 4.34 -7.33 4.78
C GLU A 39 4.88 -7.35 6.22
N PRO A 40 4.02 -7.14 7.22
CA PRO A 40 4.45 -7.16 8.61
C PRO A 40 5.04 -8.54 8.93
N VAL A 41 6.19 -8.53 9.60
CA VAL A 41 6.80 -9.74 10.17
C VAL A 41 6.71 -9.58 11.68
N ALA A 42 6.18 -10.60 12.36
CA ALA A 42 6.05 -10.58 13.81
C ALA A 42 7.36 -10.16 14.49
N GLY A 43 7.29 -9.17 15.38
CA GLY A 43 8.45 -8.61 16.09
C GLY A 43 9.36 -7.69 15.27
N LYS A 44 9.10 -7.45 13.98
CA LYS A 44 9.85 -6.49 13.16
C LYS A 44 9.04 -5.22 12.93
N GLN A 45 9.75 -4.10 12.89
CA GLN A 45 9.16 -2.83 12.56
C GLN A 45 8.68 -2.81 11.09
N ARG A 46 7.51 -2.22 10.85
CA ARG A 46 7.02 -1.93 9.50
C ARG A 46 8.02 -1.01 8.79
N ALA A 47 8.52 -1.45 7.65
CA ALA A 47 9.39 -0.66 6.78
C ALA A 47 8.65 -0.24 5.52
N LEU A 48 9.08 0.87 4.93
CA LEU A 48 8.56 1.37 3.68
C LEU A 48 9.48 0.94 2.52
N LEU A 49 8.86 0.68 1.38
CA LEU A 49 9.51 0.41 0.10
C LEU A 49 9.10 1.46 -0.91
N LEU A 50 10.09 1.96 -1.65
CA LEU A 50 9.89 2.59 -2.95
C LEU A 50 9.97 1.50 -4.02
N SER A 51 8.88 1.29 -4.75
CA SER A 51 8.83 0.38 -5.90
C SER A 51 8.84 1.22 -7.18
N ASP A 52 9.77 0.95 -8.10
CA ASP A 52 9.95 1.70 -9.35
C ASP A 52 10.13 0.73 -10.53
N MET A 53 9.46 1.02 -11.65
CA MET A 53 9.66 0.32 -12.91
C MET A 53 10.88 0.90 -13.63
N VAL A 54 12.02 0.20 -13.55
CA VAL A 54 13.26 0.65 -14.17
C VAL A 54 13.34 0.22 -15.64
N ARG A 55 12.82 -0.97 -15.96
CA ARG A 55 12.89 -1.56 -17.30
C ARG A 55 11.64 -2.35 -17.66
N GLN A 56 10.64 -1.68 -18.22
CA GLN A 56 9.34 -2.24 -18.63
C GLN A 56 9.45 -3.44 -19.57
N GLU A 57 10.52 -3.53 -20.36
CA GLU A 57 10.82 -4.65 -21.27
C GLU A 57 10.94 -6.00 -20.54
N TYR A 58 11.27 -5.97 -19.25
CA TYR A 58 11.40 -7.17 -18.42
C TYR A 58 10.17 -7.45 -17.55
N GLU A 59 9.06 -6.74 -17.79
CA GLU A 59 7.81 -6.88 -17.06
C GLU A 59 8.06 -6.80 -15.53
N ASP A 60 7.56 -7.76 -14.75
CA ASP A 60 7.74 -7.86 -13.30
C ASP A 60 9.21 -7.82 -12.87
N ARG A 61 10.13 -8.35 -13.68
CA ARG A 61 11.58 -8.35 -13.39
C ARG A 61 12.22 -6.97 -13.58
N GLY A 62 11.52 -6.06 -14.28
CA GLY A 62 11.90 -4.66 -14.43
C GLY A 62 11.65 -3.81 -13.18
N ILE A 63 10.84 -4.32 -12.24
CA ILE A 63 10.46 -3.61 -11.02
C ILE A 63 11.56 -3.76 -9.97
N LYS A 64 12.09 -2.64 -9.50
CA LYS A 64 13.03 -2.59 -8.38
C LYS A 64 12.36 -2.08 -7.12
N ASN A 65 12.77 -2.62 -5.98
CA ASN A 65 12.21 -2.31 -4.66
C ASN A 65 13.32 -1.85 -3.73
N PHE A 66 13.22 -0.63 -3.21
CA PHE A 66 14.24 -0.02 -2.35
C PHE A 66 13.67 0.26 -0.97
N VAL A 67 14.38 -0.19 0.07
CA VAL A 67 13.99 0.06 1.47
C VAL A 67 14.28 1.51 1.81
N ILE A 68 13.24 2.22 2.24
CA ILE A 68 13.36 3.56 2.80
C ILE A 68 13.78 3.40 4.26
N THR A 69 15.02 3.77 4.54
CA THR A 69 15.60 3.65 5.89
C THR A 69 15.35 4.91 6.69
N VAL A 70 14.94 4.74 7.94
CA VAL A 70 14.87 5.84 8.91
C VAL A 70 16.18 5.84 9.70
N LEU A 71 16.92 6.94 9.62
CA LEU A 71 18.17 7.13 10.34
C LEU A 71 17.93 7.39 11.84
N PRO A 72 18.94 7.21 12.70
CA PRO A 72 18.85 7.58 14.12
C PRO A 72 18.48 9.06 14.35
N THR A 73 18.80 9.93 13.38
CA THR A 73 18.44 11.35 13.39
C THR A 73 16.95 11.60 13.10
N GLY A 74 16.18 10.57 12.73
CA GLY A 74 14.77 10.68 12.31
C GLY A 74 14.57 10.93 10.82
N LYS A 75 15.63 11.31 10.08
CA LYS A 75 15.56 11.51 8.62
C LYS A 75 15.36 10.20 7.86
N VAL A 76 14.73 10.27 6.69
CA VAL A 76 14.55 9.15 5.78
C VAL A 76 15.56 9.19 4.63
N MET A 77 16.00 8.03 4.15
CA MET A 77 16.89 7.95 3.00
C MET A 77 16.73 6.67 2.21
N ILE A 78 17.12 6.75 0.94
CA ILE A 78 17.52 5.61 0.11
C ILE A 78 18.98 5.89 -0.26
N GLU A 79 19.92 5.15 0.33
CA GLU A 79 21.37 5.09 0.03
C GLU A 79 22.23 6.37 -0.03
N LYS A 80 21.75 7.49 -0.57
CA LYS A 80 22.53 8.66 -0.98
C LYS A 80 22.14 9.96 -0.27
N TYR A 81 20.86 10.35 -0.31
CA TYR A 81 20.37 11.62 0.25
C TYR A 81 19.41 11.37 1.40
N ALA A 82 19.49 12.20 2.45
CA ALA A 82 18.62 12.11 3.63
C ALA A 82 17.67 13.32 3.71
N PHE A 83 16.42 13.06 4.06
CA PHE A 83 15.31 14.03 4.06
C PHE A 83 14.52 13.96 5.35
N GLU A 84 13.78 15.03 5.69
CA GLU A 84 12.96 15.05 6.91
C GLU A 84 11.79 14.04 6.87
N PHE A 85 11.19 13.81 5.70
CA PHE A 85 10.09 12.87 5.50
C PHE A 85 10.06 12.34 4.06
N VAL A 86 9.29 11.27 3.84
CA VAL A 86 9.25 10.54 2.56
C VAL A 86 8.77 11.42 1.41
N SER A 87 7.74 12.24 1.61
CA SER A 87 7.24 13.14 0.58
C SER A 87 8.31 14.13 0.09
N ALA A 88 9.11 14.70 1.00
CA ALA A 88 10.22 15.59 0.63
C ALA A 88 11.30 14.85 -0.21
N MET A 89 11.57 13.58 0.11
CA MET A 89 12.47 12.74 -0.69
C MET A 89 11.91 12.53 -2.11
N ILE A 90 10.63 12.15 -2.23
CA ILE A 90 9.97 11.91 -3.51
C ILE A 90 9.94 13.19 -4.35
N GLU A 91 9.52 14.31 -3.76
CA GLU A 91 9.46 15.62 -4.43
C GLU A 91 10.84 16.05 -4.94
N TYR A 92 11.89 15.93 -4.13
CA TYR A 92 13.25 16.27 -4.52
C TYR A 92 13.69 15.48 -5.77
N HIS A 93 13.48 14.16 -5.78
CA HIS A 93 13.90 13.29 -6.89
C HIS A 93 13.04 13.48 -8.14
N LEU A 94 11.74 13.76 -7.98
CA LEU A 94 10.85 14.14 -9.08
C LEU A 94 11.27 15.45 -9.75
N ASN A 95 11.68 16.45 -8.95
CA ASN A 95 12.05 17.77 -9.45
C ASN A 95 13.46 17.79 -10.06
N LYS A 96 14.44 17.15 -9.39
CA LYS A 96 15.84 17.11 -9.85
C LYS A 96 16.09 16.08 -10.94
N LYS A 97 15.17 15.12 -11.15
CA LYS A 97 15.30 14.00 -12.09
C LYS A 97 16.60 13.21 -11.89
N ASN A 98 17.06 13.10 -10.64
CA ASN A 98 18.23 12.33 -10.26
C ASN A 98 17.82 11.06 -9.50
N SER A 99 18.70 10.06 -9.50
CA SER A 99 18.42 8.81 -8.81
C SER A 99 18.49 8.95 -7.28
N PRO A 100 17.53 8.35 -6.55
CA PRO A 100 17.67 8.12 -5.11
C PRO A 100 18.82 7.15 -4.79
N THR A 101 19.18 6.25 -5.70
CA THR A 101 20.20 5.21 -5.47
C THR A 101 21.59 5.62 -5.96
N LYS A 102 22.64 4.99 -5.40
CA LYS A 102 24.02 5.22 -5.85
C LYS A 102 24.28 4.69 -7.25
N ALA A 103 23.59 3.62 -7.64
CA ALA A 103 23.71 2.98 -8.96
C ALA A 103 23.15 3.82 -10.12
N GLN A 104 22.48 4.94 -9.85
CA GLN A 104 21.91 5.86 -10.84
C GLN A 104 20.90 5.25 -11.82
N GLU A 105 20.27 4.16 -11.42
CA GLU A 105 19.36 3.39 -12.28
C GLU A 105 17.87 3.74 -12.11
N VAL A 106 17.52 4.46 -11.04
CA VAL A 106 16.11 4.78 -10.71
C VAL A 106 15.85 6.23 -11.07
N ILE A 107 14.82 6.52 -11.85
CA ILE A 107 14.42 7.89 -12.17
C ILE A 107 12.92 8.00 -11.99
N LEU A 108 12.50 8.63 -10.90
CA LEU A 108 11.08 8.81 -10.60
C LEU A 108 10.44 9.75 -11.63
N ARG A 109 9.36 9.30 -12.27
CA ARG A 109 8.65 10.07 -13.30
C ARG A 109 7.17 10.16 -13.01
N ASN A 110 6.51 9.00 -12.90
CA ASN A 110 5.06 8.91 -12.86
C ASN A 110 4.63 8.32 -11.52
N PRO A 111 4.10 9.14 -10.59
CA PRO A 111 3.51 8.59 -9.38
C PRO A 111 2.26 7.78 -9.77
N VAL A 112 2.27 6.49 -9.48
CA VAL A 112 1.09 5.64 -9.63
C VAL A 112 0.19 5.89 -8.43
N THR A 113 -1.05 6.27 -8.70
CA THR A 113 -2.00 6.66 -7.65
C THR A 113 -2.82 5.48 -7.15
N ARG A 114 -3.29 5.56 -5.91
CA ARG A 114 -4.22 4.59 -5.31
C ARG A 114 -5.43 4.30 -6.20
N GLU A 115 -5.78 3.03 -6.27
CA GLU A 115 -6.95 2.54 -6.98
C GLU A 115 -8.24 2.83 -6.20
N SER A 116 -9.39 2.77 -6.89
CA SER A 116 -10.71 3.04 -6.30
C SER A 116 -11.11 2.06 -5.19
N TRP A 117 -10.53 0.85 -5.19
CA TRP A 117 -10.76 -0.19 -4.18
C TRP A 117 -9.84 -0.05 -2.96
N GLU A 118 -8.84 0.83 -2.99
CA GLU A 118 -7.95 1.10 -1.86
C GLU A 118 -8.61 2.14 -0.94
N LEU A 119 -9.29 1.67 0.11
CA LEU A 119 -10.05 2.50 1.04
C LEU A 119 -9.14 3.11 2.13
N SER A 120 -9.49 4.29 2.64
CA SER A 120 -8.90 4.80 3.87
C SER A 120 -9.48 4.08 5.09
N HIS A 121 -8.69 3.90 6.15
CA HIS A 121 -9.22 3.45 7.43
C HIS A 121 -10.28 4.44 7.98
N ASP A 122 -10.12 5.73 7.70
CA ASP A 122 -11.07 6.78 8.11
C ASP A 122 -12.42 6.70 7.40
N ASP A 123 -12.49 6.01 6.25
CA ASP A 123 -13.73 5.81 5.50
C ASP A 123 -14.58 4.67 6.08
N VAL A 124 -14.03 3.88 7.01
CA VAL A 124 -14.66 2.67 7.56
C VAL A 124 -14.86 2.78 9.06
N GLU A 125 -16.11 2.86 9.49
CA GLU A 125 -16.49 2.83 10.91
C GLU A 125 -16.96 1.42 11.27
N LEU A 126 -16.27 0.76 12.22
CA LEU A 126 -16.70 -0.53 12.77
C LEU A 126 -17.76 -0.32 13.84
N THR A 127 -18.83 -1.12 13.82
CA THR A 127 -19.95 -0.96 14.75
C THR A 127 -20.18 -2.20 15.61
N LYS A 128 -20.58 -3.32 15.01
CA LYS A 128 -20.99 -4.53 15.76
C LYS A 128 -20.30 -5.77 15.22
N LYS A 129 -19.71 -6.60 16.09
CA LYS A 129 -19.22 -7.93 15.71
C LYS A 129 -20.37 -8.83 15.22
N LEU A 130 -20.22 -9.37 14.02
CA LEU A 130 -21.17 -10.29 13.38
C LEU A 130 -20.76 -11.75 13.56
N GLY A 131 -19.45 -12.01 13.60
CA GLY A 131 -18.91 -13.36 13.78
C GLY A 131 -17.40 -13.38 13.91
N GLU A 132 -16.86 -14.54 14.23
CA GLU A 132 -15.43 -14.79 14.38
C GLU A 132 -15.10 -16.19 13.87
N GLY A 133 -14.02 -16.30 13.10
CA GLY A 133 -13.36 -17.56 12.78
C GLY A 133 -11.96 -17.60 13.38
N ALA A 134 -11.22 -18.67 13.11
CA ALA A 134 -9.89 -18.90 13.71
C ALA A 134 -8.88 -17.75 13.49
N PHE A 135 -8.96 -17.06 12.35
CA PHE A 135 -7.93 -16.08 11.93
C PHE A 135 -8.49 -14.68 11.63
N ARG A 136 -9.82 -14.52 11.64
CA ARG A 136 -10.48 -13.30 11.17
C ARG A 136 -11.77 -13.05 11.93
N GLU A 137 -12.08 -11.79 12.14
CA GLU A 137 -13.36 -11.36 12.67
C GLU A 137 -14.18 -10.72 11.55
N VAL A 138 -15.51 -10.84 11.65
CA VAL A 138 -16.43 -10.14 10.76
C VAL A 138 -17.23 -9.17 11.61
N HIS A 139 -17.21 -7.90 11.22
CA HIS A 139 -17.94 -6.83 11.87
C HIS A 139 -18.90 -6.17 10.88
N MET A 140 -20.02 -5.68 11.37
CA MET A 140 -20.83 -4.69 10.68
C MET A 140 -20.08 -3.37 10.75
N GLY A 141 -20.10 -2.61 9.65
CA GLY A 141 -19.54 -1.27 9.61
C GLY A 141 -20.34 -0.33 8.73
N LYS A 142 -19.93 0.94 8.75
CA LYS A 142 -20.39 1.98 7.83
C LYS A 142 -19.21 2.39 6.96
N LEU A 143 -19.37 2.26 5.64
CA LEU A 143 -18.42 2.74 4.65
C LEU A 143 -18.92 4.07 4.10
N LYS A 144 -18.08 5.11 4.16
CA LYS A 144 -18.29 6.39 3.47
C LYS A 144 -17.48 6.39 2.17
N LEU A 145 -18.14 6.46 1.03
CA LEU A 145 -17.45 6.63 -0.25
C LEU A 145 -17.03 8.09 -0.46
N LYS A 146 -16.07 8.31 -1.36
CA LYS A 146 -15.64 9.66 -1.79
C LYS A 146 -16.80 10.51 -2.34
N SER A 147 -17.85 9.88 -2.89
CA SER A 147 -19.06 10.57 -3.33
C SER A 147 -19.92 11.14 -2.19
N GLY A 148 -19.59 10.81 -0.93
CA GLY A 148 -20.39 11.13 0.25
C GLY A 148 -21.42 10.06 0.62
N ASN A 149 -21.68 9.09 -0.25
CA ASN A 149 -22.63 8.02 0.00
C ASN A 149 -22.16 7.12 1.14
N LYS A 150 -23.09 6.70 2.00
CA LYS A 150 -22.83 5.80 3.12
C LYS A 150 -23.51 4.46 2.92
N PHE A 151 -22.77 3.37 3.15
CA PHE A 151 -23.28 2.00 3.02
C PHE A 151 -23.05 1.23 4.32
N THR A 152 -24.01 0.38 4.69
CA THR A 152 -23.75 -0.66 5.69
C THR A 152 -22.97 -1.78 5.01
N VAL A 153 -21.84 -2.17 5.60
CA VAL A 153 -20.93 -3.17 5.02
C VAL A 153 -20.59 -4.24 6.06
N ALA A 154 -20.16 -5.40 5.58
CA ALA A 154 -19.47 -6.38 6.39
C ALA A 154 -17.95 -6.17 6.23
N VAL A 155 -17.25 -5.99 7.34
CA VAL A 155 -15.80 -5.75 7.38
C VAL A 155 -15.12 -6.99 7.94
N LYS A 156 -14.31 -7.64 7.11
CA LYS A 156 -13.51 -8.81 7.48
C LYS A 156 -12.15 -8.33 7.99
N LEU A 157 -11.98 -8.33 9.31
CA LEU A 157 -10.76 -7.87 9.98
C LEU A 157 -9.76 -9.02 10.09
N ALA A 158 -8.56 -8.77 9.58
CA ALA A 158 -7.41 -9.64 9.70
C ALA A 158 -6.67 -9.34 11.01
N LYS A 159 -6.45 -10.36 11.86
CA LYS A 159 -5.64 -10.20 13.07
C LYS A 159 -4.15 -10.21 12.71
N LEU A 160 -3.66 -9.14 12.09
CA LEU A 160 -2.32 -9.08 11.46
C LEU A 160 -1.16 -9.49 12.37
N GLU A 161 -1.29 -9.37 13.69
CA GLU A 161 -0.27 -9.76 14.67
C GLU A 161 -0.03 -11.28 14.74
N ILE A 162 -1.05 -12.08 14.41
CA ILE A 162 -0.99 -13.54 14.47
C ILE A 162 -0.94 -14.21 13.09
N LEU A 163 -1.05 -13.42 12.02
CA LEU A 163 -1.09 -13.95 10.66
C LEU A 163 0.31 -14.17 10.09
N THR A 164 0.51 -15.31 9.42
CA THR A 164 1.70 -15.54 8.60
C THR A 164 1.63 -14.75 7.29
N LYS A 165 2.76 -14.63 6.60
CA LYS A 165 2.81 -13.97 5.28
C LYS A 165 1.91 -14.66 4.27
N GLU A 166 1.86 -15.99 4.30
CA GLU A 166 1.03 -16.82 3.43
C GLU A 166 -0.46 -16.51 3.68
N GLN A 167 -0.86 -16.39 4.94
CA GLN A 167 -2.24 -16.03 5.28
C GLN A 167 -2.59 -14.61 4.82
N ILE A 168 -1.67 -13.64 4.98
CA ILE A 168 -1.84 -12.27 4.45
C ILE A 168 -2.01 -12.32 2.92
N LYS A 169 -1.21 -13.11 2.21
CA LYS A 169 -1.33 -13.30 0.77
C LYS A 169 -2.65 -13.91 0.35
N GLU A 170 -3.18 -14.87 1.11
CA GLU A 170 -4.52 -15.44 0.88
C GLU A 170 -5.63 -14.41 1.08
N ILE A 171 -5.54 -13.53 2.09
CA ILE A 171 -6.47 -12.40 2.27
C ILE A 171 -6.48 -11.52 1.03
N MET A 172 -5.30 -11.15 0.56
CA MET A 172 -5.16 -10.26 -0.59
C MET A 172 -5.52 -10.96 -1.90
N HIS A 173 -5.34 -12.28 -1.99
CA HIS A 173 -5.79 -13.08 -3.13
C HIS A 173 -7.33 -13.12 -3.20
N GLU A 174 -8.00 -13.37 -2.08
CA GLU A 174 -9.47 -13.31 -1.97
C GLU A 174 -9.98 -11.93 -2.41
N ALA A 175 -9.38 -10.85 -1.91
CA ALA A 175 -9.74 -9.50 -2.31
C ALA A 175 -9.55 -9.26 -3.82
N ARG A 176 -8.41 -9.66 -4.38
CA ARG A 176 -8.14 -9.56 -5.83
C ARG A 176 -9.17 -10.31 -6.68
N LEU A 177 -9.58 -11.50 -6.25
CA LEU A 177 -10.61 -12.28 -6.95
C LEU A 177 -11.96 -11.55 -6.90
N MET A 178 -12.36 -11.08 -5.70
CA MET A 178 -13.63 -10.40 -5.48
C MET A 178 -13.79 -9.09 -6.25
N ARG A 179 -12.68 -8.40 -6.59
CA ARG A 179 -12.69 -7.20 -7.46
C ARG A 179 -13.27 -7.44 -8.85
N ASN A 180 -13.26 -8.69 -9.34
CA ASN A 180 -13.69 -9.03 -10.70
C ASN A 180 -15.17 -9.42 -10.79
N PHE A 181 -15.90 -9.45 -9.68
CA PHE A 181 -17.31 -9.84 -9.66
C PHE A 181 -18.24 -8.65 -9.47
N ASP A 182 -19.19 -8.50 -10.38
CA ASP A 182 -20.35 -7.61 -10.23
C ASP A 182 -21.60 -8.36 -10.73
N HIS A 183 -22.28 -9.03 -9.82
CA HIS A 183 -23.41 -9.90 -10.13
C HIS A 183 -24.42 -9.90 -8.98
N PRO A 184 -25.75 -9.90 -9.23
CA PRO A 184 -26.77 -9.82 -8.18
C PRO A 184 -26.73 -10.98 -7.16
N ASN A 185 -26.15 -12.12 -7.52
CA ASN A 185 -26.01 -13.29 -6.65
C ASN A 185 -24.61 -13.47 -6.04
N ILE A 186 -23.71 -12.51 -6.23
CA ILE A 186 -22.37 -12.51 -5.64
C ILE A 186 -22.27 -11.32 -4.69
N VAL A 187 -21.68 -11.52 -3.53
CA VAL A 187 -21.49 -10.44 -2.54
C VAL A 187 -20.64 -9.32 -3.18
N LYS A 188 -21.17 -8.10 -3.17
CA LYS A 188 -20.47 -6.95 -3.71
C LYS A 188 -19.24 -6.62 -2.86
N PHE A 189 -18.10 -6.58 -3.52
CA PHE A 189 -16.85 -6.12 -2.92
C PHE A 189 -16.74 -4.59 -3.04
N HIS A 190 -16.46 -3.93 -1.93
CA HIS A 190 -16.34 -2.47 -1.88
C HIS A 190 -14.90 -1.98 -1.84
N GLY A 191 -13.96 -2.77 -1.29
CA GLY A 191 -12.56 -2.39 -1.21
C GLY A 191 -11.80 -3.02 -0.05
N VAL A 192 -10.54 -2.61 0.10
CA VAL A 192 -9.61 -3.02 1.16
C VAL A 192 -9.04 -1.76 1.82
N ALA A 193 -9.12 -1.69 3.14
CA ALA A 193 -8.39 -0.71 3.94
C ALA A 193 -7.09 -1.35 4.44
N ALA A 194 -5.97 -0.98 3.82
CA ALA A 194 -4.63 -1.50 4.10
C ALA A 194 -3.58 -0.38 4.30
N GLY A 195 -4.03 0.88 4.21
CA GLY A 195 -3.28 2.15 4.30
C GLY A 195 -2.76 2.46 5.68
#